data_AF-X0HXR0-F1
#
_entry.id   AF-X0HXR0-F1
#
_cell.length_a   1.000
_cell.length_b   1.000
_cell.length_c   1.000
_cell.angle_alpha   90.00
_cell.angle_beta   90.00
_cell.angle_gamma   90.00
#
_symmetry.space_group_name_H-M   'P 1'
#
loop_
_entity.id
_entity.type
_entity.pdbx_description
1 polymer ?
#
loop_
_entity_poly.entity_id
_entity_poly.type
_entity_poly.pdbx_seq_one_letter_code
_entity_poly.pdbx_strand_id
1 'polypeptide(L)'
;MSTNSRSRSLLELPVDVMLCILDHAELHALFFLSQTCKTMQRLAKRDFRTMANTNVEGKVDFLLGLAYVLPDLYFCRQCCKLHTVNRPPTSVIPLLCRDNSINHRCSWISYDVQHQHVQLALKYNRLGELYRDALVPIMQPYYKSCFGSYWGSYVSFSATPEIQSGRFLLHEKWHLNANLDPSPWRSNVYIPICNHLDFMGRAHLVVLAKYA
;
A
#
# COMPACT_ATOMS: atom_id res chain seq x y z
N MET A 1 10.67 25.28 -40.39
CA MET A 1 11.87 24.53 -39.98
C MET A 1 11.41 23.37 -39.11
N SER A 2 11.48 22.14 -39.64
CA SER A 2 10.95 20.94 -38.97
C SER A 2 12.08 20.26 -38.20
N THR A 3 12.03 20.22 -36.87
CA THR A 3 12.97 19.48 -36.04
C THR A 3 12.59 18.00 -36.07
N ASN A 4 13.16 17.26 -37.02
CA ASN A 4 13.15 15.80 -37.05
C ASN A 4 13.98 15.27 -35.86
N SER A 5 13.40 15.27 -34.66
CA SER A 5 13.86 14.43 -33.57
C SER A 5 13.53 12.98 -33.94
N ARG A 6 14.41 12.32 -34.71
CA ARG A 6 14.39 10.85 -34.84
C ARG A 6 14.58 10.30 -33.43
N SER A 7 13.49 9.83 -32.83
CA SER A 7 13.54 9.05 -31.60
C SER A 7 14.39 7.82 -31.87
N ARG A 8 15.63 7.82 -31.37
CA ARG A 8 16.50 6.64 -31.41
C ARG A 8 15.82 5.56 -30.60
N SER A 9 15.51 4.44 -31.25
CA SER A 9 14.79 3.35 -30.61
C SER A 9 15.76 2.52 -29.77
N LEU A 10 15.33 2.06 -28.60
CA LEU A 10 16.09 1.11 -27.77
C LEU A 10 16.51 -0.14 -28.58
N LEU A 11 15.72 -0.51 -29.59
CA LEU A 11 15.97 -1.65 -30.47
C LEU A 11 17.07 -1.42 -31.50
N GLU A 12 17.54 -0.18 -31.70
CA GLU A 12 18.66 0.15 -32.58
C GLU A 12 20.02 -0.03 -31.88
N LEU A 13 20.03 -0.30 -30.57
CA LEU A 13 21.26 -0.58 -29.84
C LEU A 13 21.87 -1.91 -30.29
N PRO A 14 23.21 -2.04 -30.27
CA PRO A 14 23.86 -3.34 -30.40
C PRO A 14 23.34 -4.34 -29.35
N VAL A 15 23.27 -5.62 -29.73
CA VAL A 15 22.69 -6.68 -28.90
C VAL A 15 23.45 -6.87 -27.59
N ASP A 16 24.77 -6.78 -27.63
CA ASP A 16 25.67 -6.78 -26.48
C ASP A 16 25.35 -5.65 -25.49
N VAL A 17 25.15 -4.42 -25.99
CA VAL A 17 24.74 -3.28 -25.15
C VAL A 17 23.35 -3.51 -24.55
N MET A 18 22.41 -4.06 -25.32
CA MET A 18 21.08 -4.42 -24.79
C MET A 18 21.19 -5.46 -23.68
N LEU A 19 22.01 -6.50 -23.84
CA LEU A 19 22.21 -7.53 -22.82
C LEU A 19 22.81 -6.93 -21.54
N CYS A 20 23.79 -6.03 -21.65
CA CYS A 20 24.32 -5.32 -20.49
C CYS A 20 23.24 -4.54 -19.73
N ILE A 21 22.33 -3.85 -20.44
CA ILE A 21 21.21 -3.15 -19.80
C ILE A 21 20.28 -4.13 -19.08
N LEU A 22 19.94 -5.24 -19.74
CA LEU A 22 19.03 -6.25 -19.20
C LEU A 22 19.61 -6.97 -17.97
N ASP A 23 20.93 -7.17 -17.90
CA ASP A 23 21.58 -7.81 -16.75
C ASP A 23 21.53 -6.94 -15.49
N HIS A 24 21.30 -5.63 -15.63
CA HIS A 24 21.06 -4.70 -14.52
C HIS A 24 19.59 -4.44 -14.22
N ALA A 25 18.67 -5.01 -15.01
CA ALA A 25 17.24 -4.81 -14.81
C ALA A 25 16.69 -5.75 -13.73
N GLU A 26 15.75 -5.24 -12.92
CA GLU A 26 15.04 -6.06 -11.96
C GLU A 26 14.20 -7.15 -12.64
N LEU A 27 13.96 -8.27 -11.93
CA LEU A 27 13.26 -9.43 -12.49
C LEU A 27 11.86 -9.09 -13.02
N HIS A 28 11.14 -8.17 -12.36
CA HIS A 28 9.81 -7.74 -12.78
C HIS A 28 9.86 -6.89 -14.07
N ALA A 29 10.91 -6.08 -14.24
CA ALA A 29 11.13 -5.28 -15.44
C ALA A 29 11.46 -6.20 -16.64
N LEU A 30 12.31 -7.21 -16.42
CA LEU A 30 12.59 -8.25 -17.42
C LEU A 30 11.33 -9.00 -17.83
N PHE A 31 10.45 -9.30 -16.87
CA PHE A 31 9.16 -9.92 -17.17
C PHE A 31 8.33 -9.04 -18.10
N PHE A 32 8.14 -7.76 -17.79
CA PHE A 32 7.39 -6.86 -18.66
C PHE A 32 8.03 -6.69 -20.04
N LEU A 33 9.36 -6.50 -20.10
CA LEU A 33 10.09 -6.40 -21.35
C LEU A 33 9.87 -7.64 -22.23
N SER A 34 9.87 -8.84 -21.65
CA SER A 34 9.63 -10.10 -22.37
C SER A 34 8.26 -10.17 -23.05
N GLN A 35 7.29 -9.36 -22.60
CA GLN A 35 5.93 -9.29 -23.15
C GLN A 35 5.73 -8.18 -24.19
N THR A 36 6.76 -7.37 -24.50
CA THR A 36 6.60 -6.21 -25.39
C THR A 36 6.70 -6.55 -26.89
N CYS A 37 7.80 -7.17 -27.31
CA CYS A 37 8.06 -7.48 -28.72
C CYS A 37 8.89 -8.76 -28.87
N LYS A 38 8.96 -9.33 -30.09
CA LYS A 38 9.70 -10.59 -30.35
C LYS A 38 11.19 -10.51 -29.97
N THR A 39 11.82 -9.35 -30.17
CA THR A 39 13.24 -9.14 -29.82
C THR A 39 13.42 -9.19 -28.31
N MET A 40 12.68 -8.38 -27.55
CA MET A 40 12.74 -8.37 -26.09
C MET A 40 12.26 -9.68 -25.47
N GLN A 41 11.27 -10.34 -26.07
CA GLN A 41 10.84 -11.67 -25.69
C GLN A 41 12.00 -12.68 -25.72
N ARG A 42 12.90 -12.58 -26.70
CA ARG A 42 14.08 -13.46 -26.80
C ARG A 42 15.17 -13.05 -25.82
N LEU A 43 15.49 -11.76 -25.75
CA LEU A 43 16.61 -11.24 -24.94
C LEU A 43 16.31 -11.30 -23.44
N ALA A 44 15.11 -10.91 -23.03
CA ALA A 44 14.67 -10.89 -21.63
C ALA A 44 14.03 -12.20 -21.18
N LYS A 45 14.03 -13.27 -22.00
CA LYS A 45 13.47 -14.56 -21.63
C LYS A 45 14.20 -15.12 -20.40
N ARG A 46 13.46 -15.40 -19.34
CA ARG A 46 13.97 -16.06 -18.13
C ARG A 46 12.93 -17.06 -17.62
N ASP A 47 13.35 -17.98 -16.77
CA ASP A 47 12.40 -18.78 -15.99
C ASP A 47 11.95 -17.96 -14.77
N PHE A 48 11.05 -17.00 -15.03
CA PHE A 48 10.57 -16.07 -14.01
C PHE A 48 9.96 -16.79 -12.81
N ARG A 49 9.29 -17.94 -13.02
CA ARG A 49 8.66 -18.70 -11.94
C ARG A 49 9.71 -19.30 -11.02
N THR A 50 10.72 -19.96 -11.58
CA THR A 50 11.77 -20.57 -10.76
C THR A 50 12.59 -19.49 -10.05
N MET A 51 13.02 -18.45 -10.78
CA MET A 51 13.82 -17.35 -10.24
C MET A 51 13.10 -16.59 -9.13
N ALA A 52 11.81 -16.28 -9.30
CA ALA A 52 11.02 -15.61 -8.27
C ALA A 52 10.78 -16.50 -7.04
N ASN A 53 10.91 -17.83 -7.12
CA ASN A 53 10.72 -18.71 -5.98
C ASN A 53 12.04 -19.18 -5.33
N THR A 54 13.20 -18.78 -5.86
CA THR A 54 14.51 -19.13 -5.29
C THR A 54 14.78 -18.41 -3.96
N ASN A 55 14.30 -17.17 -3.80
CA ASN A 55 14.44 -16.38 -2.57
C ASN A 55 13.09 -15.73 -2.21
N VAL A 56 12.75 -15.68 -0.93
CA VAL A 56 11.53 -15.03 -0.42
C VAL A 56 11.54 -13.53 -0.69
N GLU A 57 12.66 -12.84 -0.45
CA GLU A 57 12.76 -11.39 -0.70
C GLU A 57 12.61 -11.09 -2.19
N GLY A 58 13.36 -11.81 -3.03
CA GLY A 58 13.26 -11.69 -4.49
C GLY A 58 11.85 -12.00 -5.02
N LYS A 59 11.12 -12.92 -4.37
CA LYS A 59 9.70 -13.17 -4.68
C LYS A 59 8.84 -11.94 -4.37
N VAL A 60 9.03 -11.36 -3.19
CA VAL A 60 8.25 -10.21 -2.74
C VAL A 60 8.50 -9.02 -3.66
N ASP A 61 9.75 -8.70 -3.96
CA ASP A 61 10.13 -7.60 -4.86
C ASP A 61 9.57 -7.83 -6.27
N PHE A 62 9.66 -9.05 -6.78
CA PHE A 62 9.09 -9.41 -8.07
C PHE A 62 7.57 -9.17 -8.10
N LEU A 63 6.84 -9.67 -7.10
CA LEU A 63 5.38 -9.51 -7.02
C LEU A 63 4.96 -8.06 -6.75
N LEU A 64 5.74 -7.30 -5.97
CA LEU A 64 5.53 -5.87 -5.76
C LEU A 64 5.70 -5.08 -7.05
N GLY A 65 6.75 -5.36 -7.83
CA GLY A 65 6.95 -4.75 -9.14
C GLY A 65 5.81 -5.06 -10.12
N LEU A 66 5.33 -6.31 -10.13
CA LEU A 66 4.14 -6.68 -10.91
C LEU A 66 2.89 -5.92 -10.44
N ALA A 67 2.62 -5.89 -9.13
CA ALA A 67 1.49 -5.16 -8.56
C ALA A 67 1.56 -3.67 -8.87
N TYR A 68 2.76 -3.09 -8.86
CA TYR A 68 2.96 -1.67 -9.13
C TYR A 68 2.55 -1.32 -10.56
N VAL A 69 2.87 -2.15 -11.55
CA VAL A 69 2.55 -1.87 -12.96
C VAL A 69 1.12 -2.28 -13.30
N LEU A 70 0.64 -3.41 -12.80
CA LEU A 70 -0.67 -3.95 -13.16
C LEU A 70 -1.79 -3.28 -12.34
N PRO A 71 -2.72 -2.55 -12.97
CA PRO A 71 -3.71 -1.73 -12.27
C PRO A 71 -4.65 -2.57 -11.41
N ASP A 72 -5.09 -3.71 -11.94
CA ASP A 72 -6.12 -4.54 -11.33
C ASP A 72 -5.60 -5.48 -10.25
N LEU A 73 -4.28 -5.49 -9.99
CA LEU A 73 -3.64 -6.42 -9.06
C LEU A 73 -2.92 -5.69 -7.91
N TYR A 74 -3.12 -6.11 -6.68
CA TYR A 74 -2.32 -5.66 -5.53
C TYR A 74 -1.56 -6.81 -4.89
N PHE A 75 -0.48 -6.50 -4.17
CA PHE A 75 0.30 -7.49 -3.45
C PHE A 75 -0.21 -7.64 -2.02
N CYS A 76 -0.54 -8.87 -1.62
CA CYS A 76 -0.94 -9.18 -0.26
C CYS A 76 0.27 -9.63 0.57
N ARG A 77 0.61 -8.86 1.61
CA ARG A 77 1.69 -9.18 2.56
C ARG A 77 1.43 -10.48 3.32
N GLN A 78 0.18 -10.80 3.61
CA GLN A 78 -0.20 -11.92 4.47
C GLN A 78 0.03 -13.29 3.81
N CYS A 79 -0.23 -13.43 2.51
CA CYS A 79 0.01 -14.69 1.80
C CYS A 79 1.07 -14.61 0.70
N CYS A 80 1.70 -13.44 0.50
CA CYS A 80 2.73 -13.21 -0.50
C CYS A 80 2.28 -13.60 -1.92
N LYS A 81 1.08 -13.15 -2.31
CA LYS A 81 0.48 -13.38 -3.64
C LYS A 81 -0.11 -12.09 -4.21
N LEU A 82 -0.39 -12.11 -5.51
CA LEU A 82 -1.14 -11.06 -6.20
C LEU A 82 -2.64 -11.33 -6.11
N HIS A 83 -3.40 -10.27 -5.83
CA HIS A 83 -4.84 -10.31 -5.65
C HIS A 83 -5.52 -9.28 -6.55
N THR A 84 -6.70 -9.59 -7.07
CA THR A 84 -7.50 -8.64 -7.85
C THR A 84 -8.23 -7.64 -6.96
N VAL A 85 -8.30 -6.37 -7.35
CA VAL A 85 -8.94 -5.28 -6.57
C VAL A 85 -10.46 -5.40 -6.54
N ASN A 86 -11.09 -5.60 -7.70
CA ASN A 86 -12.55 -5.74 -7.82
C ASN A 86 -12.94 -7.21 -7.92
N ARG A 87 -12.97 -7.90 -6.78
CA ARG A 87 -13.26 -9.34 -6.78
C ARG A 87 -14.74 -9.67 -6.87
N PRO A 88 -15.11 -10.70 -7.66
CA PRO A 88 -16.42 -11.30 -7.52
C PRO A 88 -16.54 -11.94 -6.13
N PRO A 89 -17.72 -11.85 -5.48
CA PRO A 89 -17.95 -12.32 -4.11
C PRO A 89 -17.72 -13.82 -3.91
N THR A 90 -17.63 -14.60 -5.00
CA THR A 90 -17.45 -16.06 -5.00
C THR A 90 -16.01 -16.54 -4.86
N SER A 91 -15.01 -15.65 -4.86
CA SER A 91 -13.63 -16.08 -4.67
C SER A 91 -13.37 -16.53 -3.23
N VAL A 92 -12.94 -17.80 -3.04
CA VAL A 92 -12.51 -18.34 -1.75
C VAL A 92 -11.19 -17.69 -1.35
N ILE A 93 -11.24 -16.68 -0.48
CA ILE A 93 -10.06 -16.01 0.05
C ILE A 93 -9.73 -16.62 1.42
N PRO A 94 -8.46 -16.97 1.72
CA PRO A 94 -8.06 -17.28 3.08
C PRO A 94 -8.47 -16.12 4.01
N LEU A 95 -9.12 -16.37 5.14
CA LEU A 95 -9.65 -15.34 6.04
C LEU A 95 -8.64 -14.21 6.36
N LEU A 96 -7.35 -14.54 6.37
CA LEU A 96 -6.22 -13.63 6.61
C LEU A 96 -5.94 -12.63 5.47
N CYS A 97 -6.39 -12.93 4.25
CA CYS A 97 -6.19 -12.11 3.05
C CYS A 97 -7.47 -11.34 2.66
N ARG A 98 -8.50 -11.39 3.52
CA ARG A 98 -9.78 -10.76 3.24
C ARG A 98 -9.58 -9.27 3.06
N ASP A 99 -9.93 -8.84 1.85
CA ASP A 99 -9.98 -7.47 1.44
C ASP A 99 -11.08 -6.77 2.25
N ASN A 100 -10.68 -6.03 3.29
CA ASN A 100 -11.59 -5.14 4.00
C ASN A 100 -11.40 -3.69 3.49
N SER A 101 -10.76 -3.49 2.32
CA SER A 101 -10.24 -2.19 1.90
C SER A 101 -11.30 -1.15 1.55
N ILE A 102 -12.54 -1.59 1.34
CA ILE A 102 -13.68 -0.68 1.13
C ILE A 102 -14.36 -0.33 2.47
N ASN A 103 -14.17 -1.15 3.51
CA ASN A 103 -14.79 -0.96 4.82
C ASN A 103 -13.72 -0.98 5.91
N HIS A 104 -13.21 0.22 6.18
CA HIS A 104 -12.35 0.57 7.31
C HIS A 104 -12.54 -0.37 8.49
N ARG A 105 -11.49 -1.10 8.88
CA ARG A 105 -11.55 -1.87 10.13
C ARG A 105 -11.69 -0.89 11.27
N CYS A 106 -12.88 -0.90 11.84
CA CYS A 106 -13.24 -0.13 13.00
C CYS A 106 -12.87 -0.95 14.25
N SER A 107 -11.61 -0.88 14.70
CA SER A 107 -11.29 -1.38 16.05
C SER A 107 -11.63 -0.28 17.05
N TRP A 108 -12.87 -0.30 17.54
CA TRP A 108 -13.46 0.53 18.61
C TRP A 108 -13.37 2.06 18.43
N ILE A 109 -12.22 2.66 18.11
CA ILE A 109 -12.01 4.11 17.92
C ILE A 109 -10.98 4.45 16.80
N SER A 110 -10.21 3.50 16.24
CA SER A 110 -9.09 3.81 15.32
C SER A 110 -9.36 3.53 13.83
N TYR A 111 -8.58 4.21 12.96
CA TYR A 111 -8.45 3.92 11.52
C TYR A 111 -7.36 2.86 11.28
N ASP A 112 -7.72 1.74 10.66
CA ASP A 112 -6.75 0.69 10.30
C ASP A 112 -6.26 0.87 8.85
N VAL A 113 -5.08 1.49 8.68
CA VAL A 113 -4.42 1.55 7.37
C VAL A 113 -3.79 0.21 7.04
N GLN A 114 -4.37 -0.48 6.08
CA GLN A 114 -3.78 -1.67 5.49
C GLN A 114 -2.81 -1.31 4.37
N HIS A 115 -1.80 -2.16 4.18
CA HIS A 115 -0.80 -2.03 3.12
C HIS A 115 -1.42 -1.89 1.72
N GLN A 116 -2.56 -2.56 1.49
CA GLN A 116 -3.31 -2.46 0.24
C GLN A 116 -3.83 -1.03 -0.02
N HIS A 117 -4.29 -0.30 1.00
CA HIS A 117 -4.75 1.09 0.83
C HIS A 117 -3.62 1.97 0.30
N VAL A 118 -2.44 1.87 0.92
CA VAL A 118 -1.26 2.64 0.53
C VAL A 118 -0.82 2.28 -0.88
N GLN A 119 -0.75 0.97 -1.20
CA GLN A 119 -0.38 0.52 -2.54
C GLN A 119 -1.33 1.04 -3.62
N LEU A 120 -2.63 0.90 -3.41
CA LEU A 120 -3.64 1.31 -4.39
C LEU A 120 -3.73 2.84 -4.51
N ALA A 121 -3.65 3.56 -3.40
CA ALA A 121 -3.63 5.02 -3.38
C ALA A 121 -2.47 5.56 -4.24
N LEU A 122 -1.24 5.10 -3.97
CA LEU A 122 -0.06 5.52 -4.73
C LEU A 122 -0.14 5.11 -6.20
N LYS A 123 -0.62 3.89 -6.47
CA LYS A 123 -0.75 3.38 -7.83
C LYS A 123 -1.76 4.18 -8.65
N TYR A 124 -2.97 4.37 -8.13
CA TYR A 124 -4.03 5.08 -8.85
C TYR A 124 -3.69 6.57 -9.02
N ASN A 125 -3.05 7.17 -8.02
CA ASN A 125 -2.51 8.52 -8.15
C ASN A 125 -1.48 8.63 -9.30
N ARG A 126 -0.57 7.65 -9.44
CA ARG A 126 0.39 7.59 -10.55
C ARG A 126 -0.26 7.34 -11.90
N LEU A 127 -1.25 6.45 -11.96
CA LEU A 127 -1.96 6.11 -13.20
C LEU A 127 -2.91 7.22 -13.69
N GLY A 128 -3.21 8.21 -12.83
CA GLY A 128 -3.89 9.44 -13.21
C GLY A 128 -5.38 9.27 -13.46
N GLU A 129 -5.90 10.01 -14.43
CA GLU A 129 -7.35 10.25 -14.59
C GLU A 129 -8.18 8.97 -14.77
N LEU A 130 -7.62 7.94 -15.42
CA LEU A 130 -8.29 6.66 -15.66
C LEU A 130 -8.73 5.94 -14.38
N TYR A 131 -8.06 6.22 -13.25
CA TYR A 131 -8.32 5.56 -11.96
C TYR A 131 -8.77 6.52 -10.88
N ARG A 132 -9.22 7.74 -11.26
CA ARG A 132 -9.69 8.75 -10.30
C ARG A 132 -10.86 8.24 -9.47
N ASP A 133 -11.83 7.59 -10.09
CA ASP A 133 -13.03 7.08 -9.41
C ASP A 133 -12.70 5.98 -8.38
N ALA A 134 -11.69 5.16 -8.67
CA ALA A 134 -11.19 4.14 -7.75
C ALA A 134 -10.33 4.74 -6.62
N LEU A 135 -9.69 5.89 -6.85
CA LEU A 135 -8.86 6.59 -5.85
C LEU A 135 -9.70 7.35 -4.83
N VAL A 136 -10.81 7.97 -5.25
CA VAL A 136 -11.71 8.77 -4.39
C VAL A 136 -12.08 8.07 -3.07
N PRO A 137 -12.60 6.82 -3.06
CA PRO A 137 -12.99 6.17 -1.80
C PRO A 137 -11.77 5.87 -0.91
N ILE A 138 -10.59 5.62 -1.49
CA ILE A 138 -9.35 5.35 -0.72
C ILE A 138 -8.85 6.63 -0.05
N MET A 139 -9.00 7.77 -0.73
CA MET A 139 -8.56 9.09 -0.24
C MET A 139 -9.64 9.81 0.57
N GLN A 140 -10.77 9.17 0.86
CA GLN A 140 -11.84 9.80 1.61
C GLN A 140 -11.44 9.98 3.09
N PRO A 141 -11.58 11.19 3.65
CA PRO A 141 -11.38 11.40 5.08
C PRO A 141 -12.35 10.56 5.90
N TYR A 142 -11.83 9.93 6.95
CA TYR A 142 -12.61 9.16 7.90
C TYR A 142 -12.86 9.99 9.16
N TYR A 143 -14.09 9.91 9.68
CA TYR A 143 -14.47 10.53 10.95
C TYR A 143 -15.29 9.55 11.77
N LYS A 144 -14.99 9.45 13.07
CA LYS A 144 -15.77 8.70 14.03
C LYS A 144 -15.82 9.42 15.36
N SER A 145 -17.02 9.54 15.93
CA SER A 145 -17.21 9.93 17.33
C SER A 145 -17.75 8.73 18.10
N CYS A 146 -17.10 8.40 19.22
CA CYS A 146 -17.55 7.36 20.13
C CYS A 146 -18.00 7.99 21.45
N PHE A 147 -19.16 7.55 21.93
CA PHE A 147 -19.60 7.82 23.29
C PHE A 147 -19.14 6.66 24.18
N GLY A 148 -18.30 6.95 25.17
CA GLY A 148 -18.00 6.01 26.23
C GLY A 148 -19.19 5.94 27.17
N SER A 149 -19.80 4.77 27.30
CA SER A 149 -20.86 4.52 28.28
C SER A 149 -20.37 4.73 29.73
N TYR A 150 -21.33 5.02 30.62
CA TYR A 150 -21.21 5.22 32.08
C TYR A 150 -20.32 6.36 32.62
N TRP A 151 -19.36 6.91 31.86
CA TRP A 151 -18.37 7.88 32.41
C TRP A 151 -18.12 9.15 31.56
N GLY A 152 -19.06 9.53 30.71
CA GLY A 152 -19.16 10.90 30.15
C GLY A 152 -18.03 11.38 29.21
N SER A 153 -17.04 10.54 28.93
CA SER A 153 -15.89 10.92 28.09
C SER A 153 -16.27 10.87 26.61
N TYR A 154 -16.21 12.02 25.94
CA TYR A 154 -16.42 12.15 24.50
C TYR A 154 -15.09 12.06 23.77
N VAL A 155 -14.93 11.07 22.89
CA VAL A 155 -13.76 10.94 22.02
C VAL A 155 -14.21 11.05 20.58
N SER A 156 -13.68 12.03 19.85
CA SER A 156 -13.78 12.08 18.40
C SER A 156 -12.43 11.86 17.74
N PHE A 157 -12.46 11.22 16.60
CA PHE A 157 -11.31 10.80 15.83
C PHE A 157 -11.54 11.12 14.36
N SER A 158 -10.51 11.65 13.71
CA SER A 158 -10.50 11.83 12.26
C SER A 158 -9.18 11.36 11.66
N ALA A 159 -9.24 10.72 10.51
CA ALA A 159 -8.07 10.34 9.72
C ALA A 159 -8.22 10.89 8.31
N THR A 160 -7.25 11.67 7.84
CA THR A 160 -7.25 12.29 6.51
C THR A 160 -6.06 11.78 5.73
N PRO A 161 -6.27 10.96 4.68
CA PRO A 161 -5.20 10.52 3.80
C PRO A 161 -4.80 11.63 2.83
N GLU A 162 -3.52 11.71 2.52
CA GLU A 162 -2.95 12.66 1.56
C GLU A 162 -1.82 11.99 0.78
N ILE A 163 -1.64 12.36 -0.49
CA ILE A 163 -0.46 11.96 -1.27
C ILE A 163 0.36 13.19 -1.59
N GLN A 164 1.58 13.24 -1.04
CA GLN A 164 2.50 14.35 -1.25
C GLN A 164 3.81 13.83 -1.83
N SER A 165 4.19 14.33 -3.01
CA SER A 165 5.44 13.95 -3.70
C SER A 165 5.62 12.43 -3.84
N GLY A 166 4.54 11.71 -4.17
CA GLY A 166 4.55 10.25 -4.34
C GLY A 166 4.60 9.44 -3.04
N ARG A 167 4.39 10.09 -1.89
CA ARG A 167 4.31 9.43 -0.57
C ARG A 167 2.89 9.51 -0.03
N PHE A 168 2.40 8.42 0.54
CA PHE A 168 1.13 8.39 1.23
C PHE A 168 1.33 8.83 2.68
N LEU A 169 0.56 9.82 3.09
CA LEU A 169 0.54 10.37 4.43
C LEU A 169 -0.86 10.16 5.01
N LEU A 170 -0.92 9.82 6.29
CA LEU A 170 -2.18 9.81 7.03
C LEU A 170 -2.07 10.78 8.18
N HIS A 171 -2.92 11.81 8.16
CA HIS A 171 -3.04 12.74 9.27
C HIS A 171 -4.17 12.28 10.20
N GLU A 172 -3.81 11.91 11.42
CA GLU A 172 -4.76 11.53 12.46
C GLU A 172 -4.95 12.66 13.46
N LYS A 173 -6.20 12.93 13.84
CA LYS A 173 -6.55 13.85 14.93
C LYS A 173 -7.46 13.14 15.92
N TRP A 174 -7.14 13.33 17.19
CA TRP A 174 -7.88 12.79 18.32
C TRP A 174 -8.33 13.98 19.19
N HIS A 175 -9.62 14.09 19.43
CA HIS A 175 -10.18 15.05 20.37
C HIS A 175 -10.74 14.28 21.57
N LEU A 176 -10.17 14.55 22.73
CA LEU A 176 -10.57 13.97 24.01
C LEU A 176 -11.24 15.07 24.81
N ASN A 177 -12.54 14.94 25.08
CA ASN A 177 -13.23 15.87 25.97
C ASN A 177 -13.20 15.29 27.39
N ALA A 178 -12.32 15.85 28.21
CA ALA A 178 -12.09 15.46 29.58
C ALA A 178 -13.02 16.24 30.53
N ASN A 179 -14.32 15.95 30.51
CA ASN A 179 -15.13 16.14 31.72
C ASN A 179 -14.85 14.95 32.64
N LEU A 180 -13.61 14.92 33.17
CA LEU A 180 -13.14 13.88 34.08
C LEU A 180 -13.75 14.13 35.45
N ASP A 181 -14.86 13.48 35.75
CA ASP A 181 -15.20 13.22 37.15
C ASP A 181 -14.13 12.24 37.68
N PRO A 182 -13.44 12.52 38.80
CA PRO A 182 -12.31 11.73 39.28
C PRO A 182 -12.78 10.42 39.93
N SER A 183 -13.38 9.55 39.12
CA SER A 183 -13.77 8.21 39.53
C SER A 183 -12.55 7.28 39.57
N PRO A 184 -12.50 6.33 40.53
CA PRO A 184 -11.35 5.43 40.71
C PRO A 184 -11.21 4.39 39.59
N TRP A 185 -12.23 4.21 38.75
CA TRP A 185 -12.30 3.14 37.76
C TRP A 185 -11.71 3.59 36.42
N ARG A 186 -10.38 3.73 36.40
CA ARG A 186 -9.62 4.13 35.20
C ARG A 186 -9.79 3.09 34.09
N SER A 187 -10.62 3.40 33.10
CA SER A 187 -10.54 2.76 31.79
C SER A 187 -9.35 3.37 31.07
N ASN A 188 -8.25 2.63 30.93
CA ASN A 188 -7.09 3.09 30.16
C ASN A 188 -7.52 3.30 28.71
N VAL A 189 -7.70 4.56 28.30
CA VAL A 189 -7.83 4.91 26.90
C VAL A 189 -6.44 4.77 26.28
N TYR A 190 -6.21 3.65 25.60
CA TYR A 190 -4.99 3.43 24.83
C TYR A 190 -5.08 4.22 23.53
N ILE A 191 -4.33 5.31 23.44
CA ILE A 191 -4.16 6.09 22.21
C ILE A 191 -2.82 5.69 21.62
N PRO A 192 -2.79 4.96 20.50
CA PRO A 192 -1.53 4.68 19.81
C PRO A 192 -0.99 6.00 19.25
N ILE A 193 0.18 6.45 19.72
CA ILE A 193 0.75 7.75 19.34
C ILE A 193 1.40 7.72 17.93
N CYS A 194 1.68 6.55 17.37
CA CYS A 194 1.95 6.35 15.93
C CYS A 194 2.16 4.85 15.67
N ASN A 195 1.50 4.26 14.67
CA ASN A 195 1.72 2.86 14.27
C ASN A 195 2.94 2.64 13.35
N HIS A 196 3.75 3.67 13.09
CA HIS A 196 4.87 3.62 12.12
C HIS A 196 6.23 3.18 12.68
N LEU A 197 6.31 2.74 13.94
CA LEU A 197 7.44 1.97 14.48
C LEU A 197 6.98 0.50 14.56
N ASP A 198 7.54 -0.51 13.87
CA ASP A 198 8.89 -0.68 13.35
C ASP A 198 8.95 -1.80 12.27
N PHE A 199 10.00 -1.82 11.43
CA PHE A 199 10.27 -2.82 10.38
C PHE A 199 10.57 -4.24 10.95
N MET A 200 10.56 -4.39 12.27
CA MET A 200 10.90 -5.63 13.00
C MET A 200 9.86 -6.07 14.06
N GLY A 201 8.62 -5.57 14.02
CA GLY A 201 7.49 -6.27 14.63
C GLY A 201 7.53 -6.50 16.15
N ARG A 202 8.04 -5.55 16.94
CA ARG A 202 7.80 -5.51 18.40
C ARG A 202 7.16 -4.19 18.79
N ALA A 203 5.91 -4.26 19.23
CA ALA A 203 5.24 -3.15 19.90
C ALA A 203 5.88 -2.96 21.28
N HIS A 204 6.72 -1.95 21.45
CA HIS A 204 7.04 -1.42 22.77
C HIS A 204 6.04 -0.32 23.11
N LEU A 205 5.23 -0.61 24.14
CA LEU A 205 4.43 0.37 24.87
C LEU A 205 5.35 1.49 25.39
N VAL A 206 5.24 2.67 24.81
CA VAL A 206 5.79 3.90 25.42
C VAL A 206 4.62 4.70 25.96
N VAL A 207 4.41 4.57 27.27
CA VAL A 207 3.57 5.47 28.06
C VAL A 207 4.43 6.68 28.42
N LEU A 208 4.11 7.85 27.88
CA LEU A 208 4.59 9.11 28.42
C LEU A 208 3.42 10.10 28.45
N ALA A 209 2.80 10.22 29.62
CA ALA A 209 2.08 11.42 30.01
C ALA A 209 2.80 11.99 31.24
N LYS A 210 3.48 13.12 31.05
CA LYS A 210 3.88 14.02 32.14
C LYS A 210 2.69 14.94 32.42
N TYR A 211 2.28 14.99 33.69
CA TYR A 211 1.32 15.95 34.21
C TYR A 211 1.96 17.34 34.28
N ALA A 212 1.17 18.37 33.97
CA ALA A 212 1.36 19.73 34.48
C ALA A 212 0.02 20.16 35.10
#